data_AF-A0A397HV69-F1
#
_entry.id   AF-A0A397HV69-F1
#
_cell.length_a   1.000
_cell.length_b   1.000
_cell.length_c   1.000
_cell.angle_alpha   90.00
_cell.angle_beta   90.00
_cell.angle_gamma   90.00
#
_symmetry.space_group_name_H-M   'P 1'
#
loop_
_entity.id
_entity.type
_entity.pdbx_description
1 polymer ?
#
loop_
_entity_poly.entity_id
_entity_poly.type
_entity_poly.pdbx_seq_one_letter_code
_entity_poly.pdbx_strand_id
1 'polypeptide(L)'
;MELEKQSKDPREKAYHKLMREVFNTKMFYEASKQDEFESQAEYYKNKIEDCVFEYLSQVEENKKEWLTRGAVGTLCQVITSQKVLDLLDIAENKGLESPGQIII
;
A
#
# COMPACT_ATOMS: atom_id res chain seq x y z
N MET A 1 -1.73 30.77 6.70
CA MET A 1 -1.54 29.39 6.23
C MET A 1 -1.48 28.53 7.48
N GLU A 2 -2.60 27.92 7.87
CA GLU A 2 -2.58 26.98 8.98
C GLU A 2 -1.80 25.75 8.53
N LEU A 3 -0.67 25.49 9.17
CA LEU A 3 0.01 24.19 9.09
C LEU A 3 -0.99 23.16 9.59
N GLU A 4 -1.53 22.34 8.69
CA GLU A 4 -2.41 21.22 9.04
C GLU A 4 -1.80 20.49 10.23
N LYS A 5 -2.60 20.38 11.31
CA LYS A 5 -2.20 19.64 12.50
C LYS A 5 -1.84 18.24 12.04
N GLN A 6 -0.57 17.87 12.15
CA GLN A 6 -0.14 16.50 11.92
C GLN A 6 -1.07 15.57 12.70
N SER A 7 -1.69 14.63 12.00
CA SER A 7 -2.66 13.71 12.60
C SER A 7 -2.05 13.08 13.85
N LYS A 8 -2.82 13.02 14.94
CA LYS A 8 -2.38 12.34 16.17
C LYS A 8 -2.57 10.82 16.07
N ASP A 9 -3.32 10.33 15.08
CA ASP A 9 -3.50 8.90 14.87
C ASP A 9 -2.20 8.30 14.30
N PRO A 10 -1.53 7.38 15.02
CA PRO A 10 -0.31 6.73 14.53
C PRO A 10 -0.52 5.98 13.22
N ARG A 11 -1.74 5.50 12.94
CA ARG A 11 -2.09 4.79 11.69
C ARG A 11 -2.08 5.72 10.50
N GLU A 12 -2.69 6.89 10.67
CA GLU A 12 -2.71 7.91 9.63
C GLU A 12 -1.29 8.44 9.37
N LYS A 13 -0.48 8.61 10.43
CA LYS A 13 0.95 8.94 10.27
C LYS A 13 1.71 7.86 9.49
N ALA A 14 1.50 6.58 9.80
CA ALA A 14 2.16 5.49 9.11
C ALA A 14 1.74 5.43 7.63
N TYR A 15 0.46 5.62 7.35
CA TYR A 15 -0.06 5.69 5.98
C TYR A 15 0.52 6.89 5.21
N HIS A 16 0.53 8.09 5.81
CA HIS A 16 1.14 9.27 5.18
C HIS A 16 2.63 9.10 4.91
N LYS A 17 3.36 8.41 5.81
CA LYS A 17 4.77 8.05 5.61
C LYS A 17 4.91 7.11 4.42
N LEU A 18 4.10 6.04 4.35
CA LEU A 18 4.08 5.11 3.22
C LEU A 18 3.83 5.85 1.91
N MET A 19 2.77 6.67 1.84
CA MET A 19 2.42 7.37 0.61
C MET A 19 3.55 8.29 0.15
N ARG A 20 4.22 8.99 1.07
CA ARG A 20 5.39 9.81 0.73
C ARG A 20 6.52 8.97 0.14
N GLU A 21 6.85 7.83 0.74
CA GLU A 21 7.91 6.94 0.24
C GLU A 21 7.57 6.35 -1.13
N VAL A 22 6.33 5.88 -1.31
CA VAL A 22 5.80 5.34 -2.57
C VAL A 22 5.83 6.40 -3.68
N PHE A 23 5.31 7.60 -3.42
CA PHE A 23 5.31 8.67 -4.43
C PHE A 23 6.72 9.12 -4.81
N ASN A 24 7.61 9.27 -3.81
CA ASN A 24 8.99 9.63 -4.10
C ASN A 24 9.68 8.57 -4.96
N THR A 25 9.51 7.29 -4.62
CA THR A 25 10.11 6.18 -5.37
C THR A 25 9.51 6.04 -6.76
N LYS A 26 8.20 6.29 -6.91
CA LYS A 26 7.51 6.30 -8.19
C LYS A 26 8.09 7.33 -9.15
N MET A 27 8.43 8.54 -8.69
CA MET A 27 9.06 9.55 -9.55
C MET A 27 10.39 9.03 -10.13
N PHE A 28 11.20 8.31 -9.34
CA PHE A 28 12.45 7.73 -9.83
C PHE A 28 12.21 6.54 -10.77
N TYR A 29 11.18 5.72 -10.51
CA TYR A 29 10.75 4.67 -11.43
C TYR A 29 10.37 5.24 -12.80
N GLU A 30 9.53 6.28 -12.83
CA GLU A 30 9.06 6.91 -14.06
C GLU A 30 10.21 7.57 -14.82
N ALA A 31 11.09 8.30 -14.13
CA ALA A 31 12.30 8.86 -14.74
C ALA A 31 13.20 7.78 -15.34
N SER A 32 13.43 6.68 -14.62
CA SER A 32 14.23 5.56 -15.13
C SER A 32 13.58 4.87 -16.33
N LYS A 33 12.25 4.79 -16.38
CA LYS A 33 11.52 4.29 -17.56
C LYS A 33 11.64 5.24 -18.76
N GLN A 34 11.58 6.55 -18.54
CA GLN A 34 11.75 7.56 -19.59
C GLN A 34 13.16 7.53 -20.19
N ASP A 35 14.17 7.29 -19.36
CA ASP A 35 15.57 7.19 -19.79
C ASP A 35 15.95 5.77 -20.29
N GLU A 36 14.98 4.87 -20.42
CA GLU A 36 15.17 3.48 -20.86
C GLU A 36 16.13 2.64 -19.97
N PHE A 37 16.33 3.05 -18.71
CA PHE A 37 17.14 2.34 -17.73
C PHE A 37 16.35 1.19 -17.08
N GLU A 38 16.23 0.07 -17.80
CA GLU A 38 15.41 -1.07 -17.40
C GLU A 38 15.75 -1.63 -16.01
N SER A 39 17.04 -1.86 -15.72
CA SER A 39 17.45 -2.41 -14.42
C SER A 39 17.15 -1.45 -13.26
N GLN A 40 17.27 -0.14 -13.50
CA GLN A 40 17.02 0.86 -12.47
C GLN A 40 15.51 1.05 -12.24
N ALA A 41 14.72 1.01 -13.31
CA ALA A 41 13.27 0.99 -13.20
C ALA A 41 12.79 -0.27 -12.44
N GLU A 42 13.32 -1.45 -12.75
CA GLU A 42 12.94 -2.67 -12.03
C GLU A 42 13.34 -2.59 -10.54
N TYR A 43 14.50 -2.01 -10.23
CA TYR A 43 14.90 -1.74 -8.84
C TYR A 43 13.89 -0.85 -8.10
N TYR A 44 13.47 0.28 -8.68
CA TYR A 44 12.51 1.17 -8.02
C TYR A 44 11.11 0.57 -7.92
N LYS A 45 10.69 -0.21 -8.92
CA LYS A 45 9.45 -0.98 -8.87
C LYS A 45 9.46 -1.96 -7.69
N ASN A 46 10.50 -2.77 -7.56
CA ASN A 46 10.65 -3.71 -6.43
C ASN A 46 10.68 -2.97 -5.09
N LYS A 47 11.34 -1.81 -5.03
CA LYS A 47 11.37 -0.98 -3.82
C LYS A 47 9.99 -0.46 -3.41
N ILE A 48 9.13 -0.09 -4.37
CA ILE A 48 7.74 0.29 -4.07
C ILE A 48 6.99 -0.90 -3.48
N GLU A 49 7.13 -2.09 -4.07
CA GLU A 49 6.48 -3.30 -3.57
C GLU A 49 6.96 -3.68 -2.17
N ASP A 50 8.26 -3.59 -1.90
CA ASP A 50 8.84 -3.83 -0.58
C ASP A 50 8.31 -2.85 0.47
N CYS A 51 8.22 -1.56 0.16
CA CYS A 51 7.67 -0.54 1.06
C CYS A 51 6.21 -0.84 1.45
N VAL A 52 5.38 -1.21 0.46
CA VAL A 52 3.97 -1.55 0.73
C VAL A 52 3.88 -2.86 1.50
N PHE A 53 4.69 -3.86 1.17
CA PHE A 53 4.72 -5.13 1.89
C PHE A 53 5.15 -4.96 3.34
N GLU A 54 6.18 -4.16 3.62
CA GLU A 54 6.63 -3.87 4.98
C GLU A 54 5.53 -3.17 5.78
N TYR A 55 4.88 -2.16 5.18
CA TYR A 55 3.76 -1.47 5.81
C TYR A 55 2.61 -2.43 6.16
N LEU A 56 2.21 -3.29 5.22
CA LEU A 56 1.14 -4.26 5.42
C LEU A 56 1.53 -5.34 6.46
N SER A 57 2.81 -5.72 6.52
CA SER A 57 3.31 -6.68 7.52
C SER A 57 3.32 -6.11 8.95
N GLN A 58 3.36 -4.79 9.10
CA GLN A 58 3.23 -4.12 10.39
C GLN A 58 1.77 -4.03 10.87
N VAL A 59 0.80 -4.27 9.97
CA VAL A 59 -0.60 -4.41 10.34
C VAL A 59 -0.76 -5.77 11.01
N GLU A 60 -0.93 -5.80 12.33
CA GLU A 60 -1.22 -7.03 13.07
C GLU A 60 -2.33 -7.83 12.37
N GLU A 61 -2.17 -9.16 12.31
CA GLU A 61 -3.02 -10.17 11.63
C GLU A 61 -4.54 -10.04 11.88
N ASN A 62 -4.96 -9.20 12.82
CA ASN A 62 -6.32 -9.07 13.31
C ASN A 62 -6.98 -7.69 13.09
N LYS A 63 -6.34 -6.76 12.36
CA LYS A 63 -6.92 -5.42 12.10
C LYS A 63 -7.50 -5.32 10.69
N LYS A 64 -8.67 -5.94 10.54
CA LYS A 64 -9.60 -5.71 9.42
C LYS A 64 -9.92 -4.21 9.29
N GLU A 65 -10.17 -3.72 8.08
CA GLU A 65 -10.43 -2.29 7.78
C GLU A 65 -9.28 -1.33 8.13
N TRP A 66 -8.04 -1.77 7.98
CA TRP A 66 -6.89 -0.90 8.25
C TRP A 66 -6.72 0.18 7.18
N LEU A 67 -7.08 -0.13 5.94
CA LEU A 67 -7.03 0.79 4.81
C LEU A 67 -8.43 1.10 4.31
N THR A 68 -8.64 2.36 3.94
CA THR A 68 -9.84 2.74 3.22
C THR A 68 -9.77 2.23 1.78
N ARG A 69 -10.93 1.99 1.16
CA ARG A 69 -11.03 1.67 -0.27
C ARG A 69 -10.26 2.65 -1.17
N GLY A 70 -10.25 3.94 -0.82
CA GLY A 70 -9.49 4.95 -1.56
C GLY A 70 -7.98 4.77 -1.43
N ALA A 71 -7.49 4.41 -0.23
CA ALA A 71 -6.09 4.13 0.01
C ALA A 71 -5.62 2.89 -0.76
N VAL A 72 -6.41 1.81 -0.71
CA VAL A 72 -6.14 0.57 -1.46
C VAL A 72 -6.13 0.82 -2.95
N GLY A 73 -7.15 1.51 -3.49
CA GLY A 73 -7.20 1.87 -4.91
C GLY A 73 -5.97 2.67 -5.37
N THR A 74 -5.41 3.53 -4.52
CA THR A 74 -4.19 4.29 -4.83
C THR A 74 -2.97 3.38 -4.86
N LEU A 75 -2.82 2.47 -3.89
CA LEU A 75 -1.69 1.54 -3.82
C LEU A 75 -1.74 0.52 -4.97
N CYS A 76 -2.92 0.04 -5.35
CA CYS A 76 -3.08 -0.88 -6.49
C CYS A 76 -2.63 -0.28 -7.83
N GLN A 77 -2.55 1.05 -7.97
CA GLN A 77 -2.05 1.69 -9.20
C GLN A 77 -0.54 1.55 -9.38
N VAL A 78 0.20 1.25 -8.32
CA VAL A 78 1.67 1.23 -8.31
C VAL A 78 2.25 -0.14 -7.97
N ILE A 79 1.39 -1.11 -7.67
CA ILE A 79 1.76 -2.49 -7.32
C ILE A 79 1.44 -3.41 -8.48
N THR A 80 2.36 -4.32 -8.78
CA THR A 80 2.17 -5.33 -9.84
C THR A 80 2.17 -6.75 -9.29
N SER A 81 2.83 -6.99 -8.16
CA SER A 81 2.89 -8.29 -7.51
C SER A 81 1.55 -8.71 -6.93
N GLN A 82 1.05 -9.85 -7.40
CA GLN A 82 -0.19 -10.46 -6.90
C GLN A 82 -0.16 -10.66 -5.39
N LYS A 83 0.98 -11.07 -4.84
CA LYS A 83 1.14 -11.28 -3.40
C LYS A 83 0.83 -10.00 -2.60
N VAL A 84 1.25 -8.84 -3.09
CA VAL A 84 1.00 -7.55 -2.41
C VAL A 84 -0.43 -7.08 -2.65
N LEU A 85 -0.99 -7.33 -3.83
CA LEU A 85 -2.40 -7.05 -4.13
C LEU A 85 -3.35 -7.85 -3.21
N ASP A 86 -3.05 -9.13 -2.97
CA ASP A 86 -3.85 -9.97 -2.06
C ASP A 86 -3.82 -9.42 -0.63
N LEU A 87 -2.67 -8.92 -0.17
CA LEU A 87 -2.54 -8.29 1.15
C LEU A 87 -3.30 -6.96 1.24
N LEU A 88 -3.33 -6.18 0.15
CA LEU A 88 -4.12 -4.95 0.08
C LEU A 88 -5.63 -5.25 0.16
N ASP A 89 -6.09 -6.30 -0.53
CA ASP A 89 -7.48 -6.74 -0.45
C ASP A 89 -7.86 -7.21 0.97
N ILE A 90 -6.97 -7.93 1.65
CA ILE A 90 -7.14 -8.31 3.06
C ILE A 90 -7.19 -7.06 3.97
N ALA A 91 -6.36 -6.05 3.71
CA ALA A 91 -6.31 -4.83 4.50
C ALA A 91 -7.53 -3.91 4.27
N GLU A 92 -8.14 -3.94 3.08
CA GLU A 92 -9.39 -3.24 2.76
C GLU A 92 -10.60 -3.94 3.41
N ASN A 93 -10.70 -5.26 3.26
CA ASN A 93 -11.93 -5.97 3.58
C ASN A 93 -12.11 -6.15 5.10
N LYS A 94 -13.37 -6.01 5.55
CA LYS A 94 -13.86 -6.64 6.78
C LYS A 94 -13.70 -8.13 6.59
N GLY A 95 -12.57 -8.69 7.01
CA GLY A 95 -12.14 -10.04 6.62
C GLY A 95 -13.30 -11.00 6.53
N LEU A 96 -13.43 -11.60 5.35
CA LEU A 96 -14.47 -12.56 5.02
C LEU A 96 -14.65 -13.51 6.20
N GLU A 97 -15.78 -13.36 6.89
CA GLU A 97 -16.33 -14.50 7.59
C GLU A 97 -16.49 -15.61 6.54
N SER A 98 -15.93 -16.76 6.89
CA SER A 98 -16.01 -18.03 6.17
C SER A 98 -17.26 -18.15 5.27
N PRO A 99 -17.12 -18.50 3.98
CA PRO A 99 -18.25 -19.00 3.21
C PRO A 99 -18.62 -20.38 3.77
N GLY A 100 -19.42 -20.41 4.85
CA GLY A 100 -19.63 -21.66 5.59
C GLY A 100 -20.62 -21.61 6.75
N GLN A 101 -21.61 -20.72 6.76
CA GLN A 101 -22.83 -20.90 7.56
C GLN A 101 -24.06 -20.73 6.67
N ILE A 102 -24.28 -21.73 5.82
CA ILE A 102 -25.63 -22.06 5.38
C ILE A 102 -26.25 -22.83 6.54
N ILE A 103 -27.06 -22.15 7.35
CA ILE A 103 -28.08 -22.83 8.17
C ILE A 103 -29.25 -23.09 7.21
N ILE A 104 -29.42 -24.34 6.80
CA ILE A 104 -30.69 -24.90 6.32
C ILE A 104 -30.90 -26.21 7.06
#